data_AF-A0A5M7QJA1-F1
#
_entry.id   AF-A0A5M7QJA1-F1
#
_cell.length_a   1.000
_cell.length_b   1.000
_cell.length_c   1.000
_cell.angle_alpha   90.00
_cell.angle_beta   90.00
_cell.angle_gamma   90.00
#
_symmetry.space_group_name_H-M   'P 1'
#
loop_
_entity.id
_entity.type
_entity.pdbx_description
1 polymer ?
#
loop_
_entity_poly.entity_id
_entity_poly.type
_entity_poly.pdbx_seq_one_letter_code
_entity_poly.pdbx_strand_id
1 'polypeptide(L)'
;MFGFLKKSPAGEPVSPQQQDHLAELSRGKITQLEQQLAINPRDGATQKELMLEYNRALSLFAKSPRYRNEIDALFVKIDELRNVVRQSI
;
A
#
# COMPACT_ATOMS: atom_id res chain seq x y z
N MET A 1 -26.21 39.47 13.81
CA MET A 1 -26.34 38.20 13.06
C MET A 1 -24.93 37.71 12.73
N PHE A 2 -24.38 36.80 13.55
CA PHE A 2 -23.06 36.21 13.33
C PHE A 2 -23.23 34.80 12.78
N GLY A 3 -23.32 34.68 11.46
CA GLY A 3 -23.36 33.42 10.74
C GLY A 3 -21.95 32.98 10.33
N PHE A 4 -21.07 32.69 11.27
CA PHE A 4 -19.84 31.97 10.97
C PHE A 4 -20.13 30.47 11.03
N LEU A 5 -20.72 29.95 9.95
CA LEU A 5 -20.67 28.52 9.69
C LEU A 5 -19.19 28.17 9.48
N LYS A 6 -18.60 27.60 10.54
CA LYS A 6 -17.30 26.92 10.54
C LYS A 6 -17.43 25.74 9.58
N LYS A 7 -17.18 26.02 8.29
CA LYS A 7 -17.14 25.05 7.21
C LYS A 7 -16.08 24.03 7.61
N SER A 8 -16.54 22.82 7.92
CA SER A 8 -15.71 21.65 8.16
C SER A 8 -14.59 21.57 7.11
N PRO A 9 -13.36 21.15 7.44
CA PRO A 9 -12.41 20.74 6.43
C PRO A 9 -12.93 19.43 5.85
N ALA A 10 -13.88 19.53 4.91
CA ALA A 10 -14.21 18.47 3.99
C ALA A 10 -12.90 18.14 3.27
N GLY A 11 -12.45 16.89 3.43
CA GLY A 11 -11.12 16.41 3.12
C GLY A 11 -10.49 17.09 1.90
N GLU A 12 -9.37 17.76 2.15
CA GLU A 12 -8.50 18.20 1.08
C GLU A 12 -8.21 16.97 0.20
N PRO A 13 -8.44 17.03 -1.11
CA PRO A 13 -8.01 15.97 -2.00
C PRO A 13 -6.51 15.82 -1.78
N VAL A 14 -6.09 14.67 -1.24
CA VAL A 14 -4.70 14.34 -0.99
C VAL A 14 -3.93 14.77 -2.22
N SER A 15 -3.07 15.77 -2.05
CA SER A 15 -2.45 16.39 -3.21
C SER A 15 -1.63 15.32 -3.94
N PRO A 16 -1.45 15.41 -5.26
CA PRO A 16 -0.65 14.44 -6.01
C PRO A 16 0.72 14.20 -5.35
N GLN A 17 1.33 15.24 -4.77
CA GLN A 17 2.59 15.13 -4.04
C GLN A 17 2.47 14.34 -2.73
N GLN A 18 1.40 14.54 -1.94
CA GLN A 18 1.17 13.77 -0.72
C GLN A 18 0.89 12.31 -1.05
N GLN A 19 0.17 12.05 -2.14
CA GLN A 19 -0.14 10.69 -2.56
C GLN A 19 1.11 9.96 -3.06
N ASP A 20 1.98 10.65 -3.80
CA ASP A 20 3.26 10.14 -4.21
C ASP A 20 4.16 9.84 -3.00
N HIS A 21 4.15 10.69 -1.97
CA HIS A 21 4.88 10.43 -0.73
C HIS A 21 4.34 9.22 0.04
N LEU A 22 3.01 9.09 0.15
CA LEU A 22 2.38 7.92 0.78
C LEU A 22 2.68 6.62 0.01
N ALA A 23 2.70 6.69 -1.32
CA ALA A 23 3.09 5.58 -2.19
C ALA A 23 4.53 5.14 -1.91
N GLU A 24 5.44 6.10 -1.78
CA GLU A 24 6.86 5.85 -1.49
C GLU A 24 7.07 5.25 -0.09
N LEU A 25 6.36 5.76 0.93
CA LEU A 25 6.35 5.19 2.27
C LEU A 25 5.82 3.75 2.28
N SER A 26 4.72 3.48 1.57
CA SER A 26 4.15 2.14 1.47
C SER A 26 5.12 1.18 0.77
N ARG A 27 5.81 1.63 -0.28
CA ARG A 27 6.86 0.86 -0.96
C ARG A 27 8.05 0.53 -0.06
N GLY A 28 8.48 1.48 0.77
CA GLY A 28 9.52 1.24 1.77
C GLY A 28 9.11 0.16 2.77
N LYS A 29 7.87 0.23 3.27
CA LYS A 29 7.32 -0.76 4.21
C LYS A 29 7.16 -2.15 3.58
N ILE A 30 6.68 -2.21 2.34
CA ILE A 30 6.63 -3.44 1.53
C ILE A 30 8.02 -4.06 1.45
N THR A 31 9.06 -3.28 1.11
CA THR A 31 10.43 -3.79 0.97
C THR A 31 10.95 -4.38 2.29
N GLN A 32 10.65 -3.74 3.42
CA GLN A 32 11.02 -4.28 4.75
C GLN A 32 10.29 -5.58 5.06
N LEU A 33 8.98 -5.64 4.79
CA LEU A 33 8.17 -6.84 5.00
C LEU A 33 8.59 -7.98 4.06
N GLU A 34 8.95 -7.68 2.81
CA GLU A 34 9.53 -8.65 1.87
C GLU A 34 10.86 -9.21 2.38
N GLN A 35 11.74 -8.37 2.95
CA GLN A 35 12.99 -8.84 3.56
C GLN A 35 12.74 -9.74 4.77
N GLN A 36 11.79 -9.38 5.63
CA GLN A 36 11.38 -10.23 6.76
C GLN A 36 10.80 -11.56 6.27
N LEU A 37 9.98 -11.52 5.22
CA LEU A 37 9.44 -12.72 4.59
C LEU A 37 10.54 -13.58 3.96
N ALA A 38 11.59 -12.97 3.38
CA ALA A 38 12.72 -13.72 2.83
C ALA A 38 13.51 -14.46 3.92
N ILE A 39 13.56 -13.90 5.13
CA ILE A 39 14.19 -14.54 6.30
C ILE A 39 13.29 -15.66 6.84
N ASN A 40 11.99 -15.41 6.97
CA ASN A 40 11.02 -16.39 7.45
C ASN A 40 9.79 -16.48 6.52
N PRO A 41 9.88 -17.25 5.43
CA PRO A 41 8.82 -17.31 4.43
C PRO A 41 7.55 -18.02 4.92
N ARG A 42 7.61 -18.67 6.08
CA ARG A 42 6.47 -19.33 6.74
C ARG A 42 5.83 -18.49 7.84
N ASP A 43 6.26 -17.25 8.02
CA ASP A 43 5.62 -16.34 8.98
C ASP A 43 4.27 -15.85 8.43
N GLY A 44 3.20 -16.50 8.85
CA GLY A 44 1.84 -16.13 8.48
C GLY A 44 1.43 -14.72 8.95
N ALA A 45 2.06 -14.15 9.96
CA ALA A 45 1.80 -12.78 10.40
C ALA A 45 2.40 -11.77 9.41
N THR A 46 3.69 -11.93 9.07
CA THR A 46 4.37 -11.10 8.07
C THR A 46 3.71 -11.21 6.70
N GLN A 47 3.30 -12.41 6.30
CA GLN A 47 2.55 -12.62 5.05
C GLN A 47 1.26 -11.78 5.01
N LYS A 48 0.46 -11.82 6.08
CA LYS A 48 -0.81 -11.06 6.16
C LYS A 48 -0.56 -9.57 6.18
N GLU A 49 0.44 -9.10 6.94
CA GLU A 49 0.79 -7.69 6.98
C GLU A 49 1.25 -7.19 5.60
N LEU A 50 2.08 -7.98 4.91
CA LEU A 50 2.55 -7.66 3.56
C LEU A 50 1.39 -7.62 2.55
N MET A 51 0.41 -8.54 2.63
CA MET A 51 -0.80 -8.49 1.81
C MET A 51 -1.64 -7.23 2.06
N LEU A 52 -1.77 -6.78 3.30
CA LEU A 52 -2.51 -5.55 3.63
C LEU A 52 -1.80 -4.32 3.07
N GLU A 53 -0.48 -4.24 3.25
CA GLU A 53 0.31 -3.11 2.77
C GLU A 53 0.34 -3.07 1.24
N TYR A 54 0.36 -4.22 0.57
CA TYR A 54 0.21 -4.32 -0.87
C TYR A 54 -1.12 -3.76 -1.40
N ASN A 55 -2.25 -4.11 -0.75
CA ASN A 55 -3.55 -3.55 -1.13
C ASN A 55 -3.61 -2.02 -0.94
N ARG A 56 -2.92 -1.53 0.10
CA ARG A 56 -2.79 -0.09 0.35
C ARG A 56 -1.97 0.59 -0.73
N ALA A 57 -0.82 0.03 -1.09
CA ALA A 57 0.03 0.53 -2.17
C ALA A 57 -0.72 0.55 -3.51
N LEU A 58 -1.44 -0.53 -3.86
CA LEU A 58 -2.28 -0.58 -5.06
C LEU A 58 -3.29 0.57 -5.11
N SER A 59 -3.97 0.83 -3.99
CA SER A 59 -4.96 1.92 -3.90
C SER A 59 -4.33 3.30 -4.05
N LEU A 60 -3.10 3.49 -3.56
CA LEU A 60 -2.34 4.74 -3.69
C LEU A 60 -1.80 4.93 -5.12
N PHE A 61 -1.31 3.84 -5.72
CA PHE A 61 -0.69 3.84 -7.04
C PHE A 61 -1.75 4.00 -8.12
N ALA A 62 -2.93 3.39 -7.96
CA ALA A 62 -4.06 3.55 -8.87
C ALA A 62 -4.51 5.01 -9.01
N LYS A 63 -4.35 5.79 -7.94
CA LYS A 63 -4.69 7.21 -7.92
C LYS A 63 -3.58 8.11 -8.48
N SER A 64 -2.35 7.61 -8.66
CA SER A 64 -1.21 8.40 -9.19
C SER A 64 -0.76 7.86 -10.55
N PRO A 65 -0.87 8.65 -11.64
CA PRO A 65 -0.49 8.19 -12.97
C PRO A 65 0.99 7.82 -13.09
N ARG A 66 1.86 8.37 -12.23
CA ARG A 66 3.29 8.07 -12.18
C ARG A 66 3.60 6.63 -11.76
N TYR A 67 2.76 6.06 -10.89
CA TYR A 67 2.96 4.73 -10.33
C TYR A 67 2.16 3.65 -11.05
N ARG A 68 1.42 3.99 -12.11
CA ARG A 68 0.65 3.00 -12.89
C ARG A 68 1.50 1.86 -13.43
N ASN A 69 2.73 2.13 -13.87
CA ASN A 69 3.62 1.07 -14.35
C ASN A 69 4.11 0.14 -13.22
N GLU A 70 4.09 0.61 -11.97
CA GLU A 70 4.49 -0.19 -10.81
C GLU A 70 3.34 -1.07 -10.28
N ILE A 71 2.09 -0.76 -10.66
CA ILE A 71 0.91 -1.56 -10.30
C ILE A 71 1.04 -2.99 -10.82
N ASP A 72 1.48 -3.17 -12.07
CA ASP A 72 1.62 -4.50 -12.66
C ASP A 72 2.68 -5.33 -11.93
N ALA A 73 3.83 -4.72 -11.62
CA ALA A 73 4.88 -5.37 -10.84
C ALA A 73 4.42 -5.72 -9.42
N LEU A 74 3.61 -4.86 -8.80
CA LEU A 74 2.96 -5.13 -7.51
C LEU A 74 2.03 -6.33 -7.56
N PHE A 75 1.21 -6.45 -8.61
CA PHE A 75 0.30 -7.59 -8.77
C PHE A 75 1.03 -8.92 -8.84
N VAL A 76 2.15 -9.00 -9.55
CA VAL A 76 2.98 -10.21 -9.61
C VAL A 76 3.47 -10.58 -8.21
N LYS A 77 4.03 -9.62 -7.46
CA LYS A 77 4.51 -9.85 -6.09
C LYS A 77 3.40 -10.29 -5.13
N ILE A 78 2.20 -9.72 -5.26
CA ILE A 78 1.03 -10.12 -4.47
C ILE A 78 0.63 -11.56 -4.79
N ASP A 79 0.65 -11.95 -6.07
CA ASP A 79 0.29 -13.31 -6.47
C ASP A 79 1.32 -14.33 -6.00
N GLU A 80 2.61 -14.00 -6.12
CA GLU A 80 3.71 -14.80 -5.55
C GLU A 80 3.54 -14.99 -4.05
N LEU A 81 3.31 -13.91 -3.30
CA LEU A 81 3.04 -13.98 -1.87
C LEU A 81 1.82 -14.85 -1.56
N ARG A 82 0.73 -14.68 -2.30
CA ARG A 82 -0.48 -15.46 -2.15
C ARG A 82 -0.23 -16.95 -2.39
N ASN A 83 0.62 -17.31 -3.36
CA ASN A 83 0.99 -18.69 -3.60
C ASN A 83 1.82 -19.27 -2.44
N VAL A 84 2.74 -18.50 -1.87
CA VAL A 84 3.49 -18.89 -0.66
C VAL A 84 2.58 -19.10 0.55
N VAL A 85 1.61 -18.19 0.75
CA VAL A 85 0.60 -18.29 1.81
C VAL A 85 -0.24 -19.56 1.64
N ARG A 86 -0.75 -19.83 0.43
CA ARG A 86 -1.56 -21.02 0.13
C ARG A 86 -0.80 -22.33 0.35
N GLN A 87 0.49 -22.37 0.04
CA GLN A 87 1.33 -23.54 0.28
C GLN A 87 1.67 -23.77 1.76
N SER A 88 1.45 -22.77 2.61
CA SER A 88 1.74 -22.85 4.05
C SER A 88 0.52 -23.22 4.90
N ILE A 89 -0.67 -23.40 4.29
CA ILE A 89 -1.91 -23.86 4.94
C ILE A 89 -2.01 -25.39 4.90
#